data_AF-A0A960W7E7-F1
#
_entry.id   AF-A0A960W7E7-F1
#
_cell.length_a   1.000
_cell.length_b   1.000
_cell.length_c   1.000
_cell.angle_alpha   90.00
_cell.angle_beta   90.00
_cell.angle_gamma   90.00
#
_symmetry.space_group_name_H-M   'P 1'
#
loop_
_entity.id
_entity.type
_entity.pdbx_description
1 polymer ?
#
loop_
_entity_poly.entity_id
_entity_poly.type
_entity_poly.pdbx_seq_one_letter_code
_entity_poly.pdbx_strand_id
1 'polypeptide(L)'
;MIKQFFKKSIQNKIYSIVGIMAFVVLLMVLIANYTSTTLNMVTSFARMERTHSVSLSDAKTNLYKYFLFNDPVYLQEYKKYIEKANSYSHTFGKLPELIKLKQHEEAVNIFNDVFTEVDRQETDIIITRTNLLLWHPIVKKLIQIAANTDRITGEYKETVEKITKTTGYERITLLLKLKQIEVQLEDLPKQFSDAVGELSLFASNLVAITLWTVYILLTAISLLITIFVTKSITIPLRKIKDSFKSLAKGEGDLWYC
;
A
#
# COMPACT_ATOMS: atom_id res chain seq x y z
N MET A 1 38.28 15.05 5.61
CA MET A 1 37.92 13.66 5.27
C MET A 1 38.40 13.20 3.88
N ILE A 2 38.15 13.97 2.80
CA ILE A 2 38.55 13.62 1.42
C ILE A 2 40.08 13.41 1.27
N LYS A 3 40.93 14.24 1.89
CA LYS A 3 42.40 14.12 1.81
C LYS A 3 42.97 12.83 2.43
N GLN A 4 42.36 12.27 3.47
CA GLN A 4 42.83 11.03 4.11
C GLN A 4 42.57 9.79 3.25
N PHE A 5 41.55 9.82 2.39
CA PHE A 5 41.22 8.71 1.50
C PHE A 5 42.24 8.54 0.36
N PHE A 6 42.94 9.62 -0.03
CA PHE A 6 43.96 9.58 -1.08
C PHE A 6 45.21 8.79 -0.69
N LYS A 7 45.47 8.60 0.62
CA LYS A 7 46.62 7.86 1.17
C LYS A 7 46.41 6.33 1.22
N LYS A 8 45.21 5.83 0.92
CA LYS A 8 44.91 4.38 0.93
C LYS A 8 45.38 3.68 -0.36
N SER A 9 45.78 2.41 -0.23
CA SER A 9 46.06 1.49 -1.35
C SER A 9 44.93 1.52 -2.39
N ILE A 10 45.28 1.38 -3.67
CA ILE A 10 44.34 1.32 -4.80
C ILE A 10 43.25 0.27 -4.56
N GLN A 11 43.61 -0.87 -3.95
CA GLN A 11 42.66 -1.93 -3.61
C GLN A 11 41.55 -1.45 -2.65
N ASN A 12 41.89 -0.72 -1.59
CA ASN A 12 40.91 -0.19 -0.64
C ASN A 12 39.97 0.83 -1.28
N LYS A 13 40.44 1.58 -2.29
CA LYS A 13 39.60 2.52 -3.05
C LYS A 13 38.59 1.77 -3.93
N ILE A 14 39.01 0.68 -4.58
CA ILE A 14 38.12 -0.18 -5.37
C ILE A 14 37.07 -0.84 -4.46
N TYR A 15 37.48 -1.42 -3.32
CA TYR A 15 36.53 -2.02 -2.38
C TYR A 15 35.50 -1.02 -1.84
N SER A 16 35.90 0.23 -1.60
CA SER A 16 34.97 1.28 -1.16
C SER A 16 33.91 1.58 -2.23
N ILE A 17 34.30 1.62 -3.50
CA ILE A 17 33.37 1.83 -4.63
C ILE A 17 32.38 0.67 -4.74
N VAL A 18 32.88 -0.57 -4.65
CA VAL A 18 32.03 -1.77 -4.67
C VAL A 18 31.05 -1.76 -3.51
N GLY A 19 31.50 -1.41 -2.30
CA GLY A 19 30.64 -1.29 -1.12
C GLY A 19 29.52 -0.25 -1.28
N ILE A 20 29.83 0.93 -1.84
CA ILE A 20 28.84 1.96 -2.13
C ILE A 20 27.81 1.46 -3.16
N MET A 21 28.27 0.80 -4.24
CA MET A 21 27.36 0.23 -5.23
C MET A 21 26.43 -0.83 -4.62
N ALA A 22 26.97 -1.74 -3.81
CA ALA A 22 26.17 -2.76 -3.13
C ALA A 22 25.12 -2.14 -2.20
N PHE A 23 25.49 -1.10 -1.45
CA PHE A 23 24.56 -0.38 -0.57
C PHE A 23 23.42 0.30 -1.36
N VAL A 24 23.74 0.88 -2.50
CA VAL A 24 22.76 1.55 -3.37
C VAL A 24 21.79 0.54 -3.98
N VAL A 25 22.28 -0.62 -4.42
CA VAL A 25 21.43 -1.73 -4.88
C VAL A 25 20.52 -2.22 -3.76
N LEU A 26 21.03 -2.37 -2.54
CA LEU A 26 20.21 -2.75 -1.38
C LEU A 26 19.07 -1.74 -1.14
N LEU A 27 19.37 -0.44 -1.16
CA LEU A 27 18.34 0.60 -1.01
C LEU A 27 17.28 0.51 -2.11
N MET A 28 17.68 0.30 -3.37
CA MET A 28 16.73 0.12 -4.47
C MET A 28 15.78 -1.05 -4.22
N VAL A 29 16.30 -2.20 -3.79
CA VAL A 29 15.49 -3.40 -3.49
C VAL A 29 14.50 -3.09 -2.37
N LEU A 30 14.93 -2.40 -1.31
CA LEU A 30 14.05 -2.03 -0.20
C LEU A 30 12.91 -1.10 -0.65
N ILE A 31 13.20 -0.09 -1.46
CA ILE A 31 12.18 0.85 -1.93
C ILE A 31 11.24 0.15 -2.93
N ALA A 32 11.77 -0.68 -3.84
CA ALA A 32 10.94 -1.46 -4.77
C ALA A 32 9.98 -2.39 -4.01
N ASN A 33 10.47 -3.09 -2.98
CA ASN A 33 9.65 -3.95 -2.13
C ASN A 33 8.58 -3.15 -1.36
N TYR A 34 8.96 -1.99 -0.79
CA TYR A 34 8.03 -1.09 -0.12
C TYR A 34 6.87 -0.67 -1.04
N THR A 35 7.22 -0.24 -2.25
CA THR A 35 6.27 0.25 -3.23
C THR A 35 5.36 -0.87 -3.75
N SER A 36 5.92 -2.05 -4.06
CA SER A 36 5.15 -3.21 -4.52
C SER A 36 4.16 -3.69 -3.46
N THR A 37 4.59 -3.80 -2.20
CA THR A 37 3.69 -4.20 -1.10
C THR A 37 2.59 -3.16 -0.85
N THR A 38 2.89 -1.86 -1.02
CA THR A 38 1.88 -0.80 -0.93
C THR A 38 0.85 -0.92 -2.06
N LEU A 39 1.29 -1.21 -3.29
CA LEU A 39 0.38 -1.42 -4.42
C LEU A 39 -0.54 -2.63 -4.20
N ASN A 40 0.01 -3.75 -3.70
CA ASN A 40 -0.77 -4.95 -3.37
C ASN A 40 -1.85 -4.66 -2.31
N MET A 41 -1.54 -3.83 -1.30
CA MET A 41 -2.52 -3.37 -0.31
C MET A 41 -3.67 -2.61 -0.99
N VAL A 42 -3.36 -1.68 -1.90
CA VAL A 42 -4.40 -0.92 -2.64
C VAL A 42 -5.29 -1.84 -3.47
N THR A 43 -4.70 -2.79 -4.19
CA THR A 43 -5.46 -3.78 -4.96
C THR A 43 -6.35 -4.63 -4.06
N SER A 44 -5.89 -4.95 -2.85
CA SER A 44 -6.67 -5.68 -1.87
C SER A 44 -7.83 -4.86 -1.31
N PHE A 45 -7.65 -3.57 -1.04
CA PHE A 45 -8.76 -2.68 -0.68
C PHE A 45 -9.84 -2.60 -1.75
N ALA A 46 -9.44 -2.54 -3.04
CA ALA A 46 -10.40 -2.57 -4.15
C ALA A 46 -11.18 -3.89 -4.22
N ARG A 47 -10.51 -5.03 -3.96
CA ARG A 47 -11.19 -6.34 -3.88
C ARG A 47 -12.21 -6.39 -2.73
N MET A 48 -11.82 -5.93 -1.54
CA MET A 48 -12.70 -5.90 -0.37
C MET A 48 -13.91 -4.99 -0.58
N GLU A 49 -13.69 -3.79 -1.15
CA GLU A 49 -14.77 -2.87 -1.52
C GLU A 49 -15.75 -3.56 -2.46
N ARG A 50 -15.25 -4.20 -3.52
CA ARG A 50 -16.09 -4.88 -4.49
C ARG A 50 -16.93 -5.98 -3.82
N THR A 51 -16.32 -6.81 -2.98
CA THR A 51 -17.03 -7.88 -2.27
C THR A 51 -18.09 -7.33 -1.32
N HIS A 52 -17.77 -6.26 -0.60
CA HIS A 52 -18.71 -5.54 0.25
C HIS A 52 -19.90 -5.01 -0.57
N SER A 53 -19.63 -4.28 -1.66
CA SER A 53 -20.64 -3.64 -2.50
C SER A 53 -21.56 -4.65 -3.20
N VAL A 54 -21.00 -5.78 -3.67
CA VAL A 54 -21.79 -6.89 -4.20
C VAL A 54 -22.68 -7.50 -3.12
N SER A 55 -22.12 -7.80 -1.93
CA SER A 55 -22.90 -8.37 -0.83
C SER A 55 -24.03 -7.44 -0.39
N LEU A 56 -23.79 -6.13 -0.32
CA LEU A 56 -24.81 -5.14 0.01
C LEU A 56 -25.92 -5.07 -1.07
N SER A 57 -25.53 -5.13 -2.36
CA SER A 57 -26.48 -5.15 -3.48
C SER A 57 -27.35 -6.40 -3.48
N ASP A 58 -26.75 -7.57 -3.25
CA ASP A 58 -27.45 -8.85 -3.13
C ASP A 58 -28.40 -8.86 -1.92
N ALA A 59 -27.98 -8.27 -0.79
CA ALA A 59 -28.84 -8.09 0.38
C ALA A 59 -30.09 -7.27 0.03
N LYS A 60 -29.93 -6.08 -0.56
CA LYS A 60 -31.05 -5.21 -0.98
C LYS A 60 -31.98 -5.94 -1.96
N THR A 61 -31.42 -6.62 -2.94
CA THR A 61 -32.17 -7.39 -3.95
C THR A 61 -33.02 -8.49 -3.30
N ASN A 62 -32.43 -9.27 -2.40
CA ASN A 62 -33.17 -10.32 -1.69
C ASN A 62 -34.22 -9.74 -0.74
N LEU A 63 -33.96 -8.60 -0.10
CA LEU A 63 -34.97 -7.94 0.72
C LEU A 63 -36.19 -7.50 -0.11
N TYR A 64 -35.99 -6.90 -1.28
CA TYR A 64 -37.10 -6.53 -2.16
C TYR A 64 -37.88 -7.76 -2.63
N LYS A 65 -37.20 -8.85 -3.00
CA LYS A 65 -37.86 -10.13 -3.34
C LYS A 65 -38.69 -10.67 -2.17
N TYR A 66 -38.16 -10.59 -0.94
CA TYR A 66 -38.93 -10.94 0.25
C TYR A 66 -40.19 -10.09 0.39
N PHE A 67 -40.11 -8.76 0.18
CA PHE A 67 -41.30 -7.90 0.26
C PHE A 67 -42.32 -8.17 -0.84
N LEU A 68 -41.88 -8.58 -2.04
CA LEU A 68 -42.77 -8.88 -3.17
C LEU A 68 -43.44 -10.25 -3.04
N PHE A 69 -42.67 -11.28 -2.67
CA PHE A 69 -43.15 -12.67 -2.70
C PHE A 69 -43.51 -13.22 -1.32
N ASN A 70 -43.12 -12.53 -0.24
CA ASN A 70 -43.29 -12.96 1.15
C ASN A 70 -42.70 -14.35 1.44
N ASP A 71 -41.66 -14.75 0.68
CA ASP A 71 -40.98 -16.04 0.84
C ASP A 71 -39.80 -15.92 1.81
N PRO A 72 -39.80 -16.67 2.95
CA PRO A 72 -38.77 -16.58 3.98
C PRO A 72 -37.35 -16.92 3.49
N VAL A 73 -37.19 -17.64 2.37
CA VAL A 73 -35.87 -17.95 1.79
C VAL A 73 -35.14 -16.65 1.44
N TYR A 74 -35.83 -15.68 0.84
CA TYR A 74 -35.22 -14.39 0.50
C TYR A 74 -34.83 -13.58 1.74
N LEU A 75 -35.58 -13.70 2.84
CA LEU A 75 -35.21 -13.04 4.10
C LEU A 75 -33.94 -13.67 4.71
N GLN A 76 -33.76 -14.99 4.59
CA GLN A 76 -32.55 -15.66 5.04
C GLN A 76 -31.33 -15.26 4.21
N GLU A 77 -31.46 -15.22 2.88
CA GLU A 77 -30.39 -14.76 1.99
C GLU A 77 -30.05 -13.28 2.28
N TYR A 78 -31.05 -12.41 2.43
CA TYR A 78 -30.83 -11.03 2.89
C TYR A 78 -29.95 -10.97 4.15
N LYS A 79 -30.32 -11.73 5.19
CA LYS A 79 -29.58 -11.76 6.47
C LYS A 79 -28.14 -12.20 6.28
N LYS A 80 -27.90 -13.22 5.46
CA LYS A 80 -26.56 -13.71 5.15
C LYS A 80 -25.71 -12.65 4.45
N TYR A 81 -26.25 -12.03 3.41
CA TYR A 81 -25.52 -11.04 2.62
C TYR A 81 -25.30 -9.72 3.37
N ILE A 82 -26.28 -9.25 4.14
CA ILE A 82 -26.13 -8.02 4.93
C ILE A 82 -25.14 -8.22 6.08
N GLU A 83 -25.11 -9.41 6.72
CA GLU A 83 -24.14 -9.71 7.76
C GLU A 83 -22.72 -9.70 7.19
N LYS A 84 -22.52 -10.29 6.00
CA LYS A 84 -21.23 -10.25 5.31
C LYS A 84 -20.82 -8.81 4.96
N ALA A 85 -21.71 -8.00 4.41
CA ALA A 85 -21.41 -6.61 4.13
C ALA A 85 -21.07 -5.83 5.41
N ASN A 86 -21.83 -6.04 6.49
CA ASN A 86 -21.59 -5.40 7.77
C ASN A 86 -20.25 -5.84 8.39
N SER A 87 -19.89 -7.12 8.33
CA SER A 87 -18.63 -7.61 8.89
C SER A 87 -17.41 -7.00 8.20
N TYR A 88 -17.49 -6.75 6.88
CA TYR A 88 -16.45 -6.09 6.10
C TYR A 88 -16.23 -4.64 6.59
N SER A 89 -17.31 -3.85 6.60
CA SER A 89 -17.23 -2.45 7.00
C SER A 89 -16.86 -2.29 8.48
N HIS A 90 -17.39 -3.16 9.35
CA HIS A 90 -17.06 -3.21 10.77
C HIS A 90 -15.57 -3.47 11.03
N THR A 91 -15.05 -4.55 10.43
CA THR A 91 -13.67 -5.00 10.67
C THR A 91 -12.68 -3.99 10.10
N PHE A 92 -12.95 -3.45 8.92
CA PHE A 92 -12.11 -2.41 8.32
C PHE A 92 -12.18 -1.09 9.09
N GLY A 93 -13.37 -0.66 9.52
CA GLY A 93 -13.57 0.56 10.30
C GLY A 93 -12.88 0.52 11.67
N LYS A 94 -12.80 -0.66 12.29
CA LYS A 94 -12.11 -0.89 13.57
C LYS A 94 -10.65 -1.29 13.44
N LEU A 95 -10.10 -1.34 12.24
CA LEU A 95 -8.73 -1.77 12.00
C LEU A 95 -7.68 -1.04 12.86
N PRO A 96 -7.74 0.29 13.10
CA PRO A 96 -6.81 0.96 14.01
C PRO A 96 -6.89 0.48 15.47
N GLU A 97 -8.09 0.13 15.94
CA GLU A 97 -8.30 -0.38 17.29
C GLU A 97 -7.78 -1.80 17.41
N LEU A 98 -8.04 -2.63 16.39
CA LEU A 98 -7.50 -3.99 16.31
C LEU A 98 -5.97 -3.99 16.34
N ILE A 99 -5.33 -3.11 15.56
CA ILE A 99 -3.87 -2.97 15.53
C ILE A 99 -3.30 -2.50 16.88
N LYS A 100 -4.00 -1.63 17.60
CA LYS A 100 -3.52 -1.05 18.87
C LYS A 100 -3.75 -1.97 20.07
N LEU A 101 -4.90 -2.63 20.12
CA LEU A 101 -5.38 -3.34 21.31
C LEU A 101 -5.05 -4.83 21.27
N LYS A 102 -4.86 -5.41 20.08
CA LYS A 102 -4.58 -6.83 19.88
C LYS A 102 -3.12 -7.06 19.51
N GLN A 103 -2.64 -8.27 19.75
CA GLN A 103 -1.35 -8.68 19.18
C GLN A 103 -1.49 -8.73 17.65
N HIS A 104 -0.44 -8.35 16.92
CA HIS A 104 -0.44 -8.27 15.45
C HIS A 104 -1.04 -9.53 14.78
N GLU A 105 -0.63 -10.70 15.26
CA GLU A 105 -1.12 -12.00 14.78
C GLU A 105 -2.62 -12.21 14.98
N GLU A 106 -3.18 -11.74 16.10
CA GLU A 106 -4.62 -11.82 16.36
C GLU A 106 -5.39 -10.89 15.42
N ALA A 107 -4.85 -9.69 15.13
CA ALA A 107 -5.44 -8.79 14.15
C ALA A 107 -5.41 -9.41 12.74
N VAL A 108 -4.32 -10.07 12.36
CA VAL A 108 -4.20 -10.82 11.09
C VAL A 108 -5.26 -11.90 10.99
N ASN A 109 -5.44 -12.70 12.03
CA ASN A 109 -6.42 -13.79 12.03
C ASN A 109 -7.86 -13.26 11.91
N ILE A 110 -8.24 -12.26 12.72
CA ILE A 110 -9.57 -11.64 12.65
C ILE A 110 -9.84 -11.08 11.26
N PHE A 111 -8.86 -10.40 10.67
CA PHE A 111 -9.01 -9.78 9.36
C PHE A 111 -9.11 -10.85 8.26
N ASN A 112 -8.26 -11.87 8.29
CA ASN A 112 -8.28 -12.97 7.32
C ASN A 112 -9.58 -13.79 7.37
N ASP A 113 -10.17 -13.98 8.56
CA ASP A 113 -11.45 -14.69 8.73
C ASP A 113 -12.62 -13.95 8.07
N VAL A 114 -12.55 -12.62 8.03
CA VAL A 114 -13.58 -11.77 7.42
C VAL A 114 -13.35 -11.63 5.91
N PHE A 115 -12.12 -11.37 5.49
CA PHE A 115 -11.75 -11.07 4.09
C PHE A 115 -11.17 -12.30 3.38
N THR A 116 -12.02 -13.30 3.15
CA THR A 116 -11.63 -14.60 2.57
C THR A 116 -11.05 -14.55 1.14
N GLU A 117 -11.21 -13.44 0.43
CA GLU A 117 -10.64 -13.21 -0.91
C GLU A 117 -9.17 -12.75 -0.89
N VAL A 118 -8.63 -12.54 0.30
CA VAL A 118 -7.27 -12.12 0.56
C VAL A 118 -6.58 -13.22 1.35
N ASP A 119 -5.41 -13.65 0.91
CA ASP A 119 -4.68 -14.67 1.67
C ASP A 119 -4.06 -14.08 2.95
N ARG A 120 -3.56 -14.97 3.82
CA ARG A 120 -2.98 -14.54 5.09
C ARG A 120 -1.75 -13.64 4.91
N GLN A 121 -0.94 -13.87 3.88
CA GLN A 121 0.25 -13.06 3.63
C GLN A 121 -0.15 -11.65 3.14
N GLU A 122 -1.13 -11.56 2.25
CA GLU A 122 -1.70 -10.29 1.82
C GLU A 122 -2.34 -9.55 3.00
N THR A 123 -3.03 -10.27 3.90
CA THR A 123 -3.59 -9.71 5.14
C THR A 123 -2.52 -9.11 6.04
N ASP A 124 -1.41 -9.82 6.26
CA ASP A 124 -0.26 -9.31 7.01
C ASP A 124 0.29 -8.01 6.42
N ILE A 125 0.44 -7.97 5.09
CA ILE A 125 0.86 -6.77 4.35
C ILE A 125 -0.13 -5.63 4.59
N ILE A 126 -1.44 -5.90 4.50
CA ILE A 126 -2.49 -4.90 4.69
C ILE A 126 -2.43 -4.31 6.08
N ILE A 127 -2.36 -5.14 7.12
CA ILE A 127 -2.31 -4.66 8.51
C ILE A 127 -1.05 -3.85 8.75
N THR A 128 0.12 -4.37 8.35
CA THR A 128 1.41 -3.70 8.54
C THR A 128 1.46 -2.37 7.80
N ARG A 129 1.03 -2.34 6.54
CA ARG A 129 1.06 -1.14 5.70
C ARG A 129 0.01 -0.13 6.12
N THR A 130 -1.18 -0.58 6.51
CA THR A 130 -2.20 0.30 7.06
C THR A 130 -1.69 0.95 8.34
N ASN A 131 -1.11 0.18 9.27
CA ASN A 131 -0.53 0.72 10.50
C ASN A 131 0.52 1.81 10.21
N LEU A 132 1.44 1.52 9.28
CA LEU A 132 2.46 2.48 8.84
C LEU A 132 1.85 3.74 8.22
N LEU A 133 0.73 3.61 7.50
CA LEU A 133 0.08 4.70 6.78
C LEU A 133 -1.10 5.32 7.54
N LEU A 134 -1.35 4.95 8.81
CA LEU A 134 -2.43 5.52 9.62
C LEU A 134 -2.32 7.04 9.81
N TRP A 135 -1.13 7.61 9.65
CA TRP A 135 -0.94 9.06 9.69
C TRP A 135 -1.45 9.75 8.42
N HIS A 136 -1.52 9.03 7.29
CA HIS A 136 -1.86 9.59 5.98
C HIS A 136 -3.38 9.87 5.86
N PRO A 137 -3.79 11.06 5.38
CA PRO A 137 -5.20 11.46 5.35
C PRO A 137 -6.09 10.52 4.51
N ILE A 138 -5.58 9.98 3.41
CA ILE A 138 -6.35 9.06 2.55
C ILE A 138 -6.71 7.76 3.29
N VAL A 139 -5.77 7.19 4.06
CA VAL A 139 -6.03 5.96 4.84
C VAL A 139 -7.01 6.24 5.97
N LYS A 140 -6.86 7.39 6.66
CA LYS A 140 -7.86 7.83 7.66
C LYS A 140 -9.25 7.99 7.06
N LYS A 141 -9.34 8.60 5.88
CA LYS A 141 -10.61 8.77 5.14
C LYS A 141 -11.25 7.42 4.81
N LEU A 142 -10.49 6.45 4.30
CA LEU A 142 -10.99 5.09 4.03
C LEU A 142 -11.56 4.41 5.28
N ILE A 143 -10.85 4.50 6.41
CA ILE A 143 -11.29 3.91 7.68
C ILE A 143 -12.55 4.61 8.20
N GLN A 144 -12.63 5.94 8.08
CA GLN A 144 -13.82 6.71 8.44
C GLN A 144 -15.03 6.35 7.57
N ILE A 145 -14.84 6.19 6.25
CA ILE A 145 -15.89 5.74 5.34
C ILE A 145 -16.38 4.35 5.78
N ALA A 146 -15.48 3.42 6.07
CA ALA A 146 -15.84 2.07 6.52
C ALA A 146 -16.59 2.09 7.87
N ALA A 147 -16.13 2.86 8.85
CA ALA A 147 -16.81 3.01 10.14
C ALA A 147 -18.21 3.64 10.00
N ASN A 148 -18.36 4.64 9.13
CA ASN A 148 -19.68 5.21 8.83
C ASN A 148 -20.57 4.19 8.08
N THR A 149 -19.98 3.38 7.20
CA THR A 149 -20.69 2.31 6.49
C THR A 149 -21.19 1.23 7.42
N ASP A 150 -20.39 0.81 8.40
CA ASP A 150 -20.81 -0.13 9.46
C ASP A 150 -22.01 0.43 10.24
N ARG A 151 -21.95 1.70 10.66
CA ARG A 151 -23.07 2.35 11.36
C ARG A 151 -24.35 2.35 10.53
N ILE A 152 -24.28 2.82 9.27
CA ILE A 152 -25.46 2.95 8.40
C ILE A 152 -26.01 1.56 8.02
N THR A 153 -25.15 0.58 7.79
CA THR A 153 -25.53 -0.80 7.48
C THR A 153 -26.17 -1.49 8.70
N GLY A 154 -25.66 -1.23 9.90
CA GLY A 154 -26.28 -1.66 11.15
C GLY A 154 -27.67 -1.06 11.34
N GLU A 155 -27.84 0.25 11.13
CA GLU A 155 -29.15 0.92 11.19
C GLU A 155 -30.13 0.37 10.13
N TYR A 156 -29.64 0.05 8.93
CA TYR A 156 -30.41 -0.60 7.88
C TYR A 156 -30.90 -1.97 8.35
N LYS A 157 -29.98 -2.81 8.86
CA LYS A 157 -30.28 -4.15 9.37
C LYS A 157 -31.35 -4.13 10.47
N GLU A 158 -31.15 -3.29 11.48
CA GLU A 158 -32.12 -3.15 12.59
C GLU A 158 -33.49 -2.67 12.11
N THR A 159 -33.52 -1.75 11.14
CA THR A 159 -34.78 -1.22 10.59
C THR A 159 -35.54 -2.32 9.85
N VAL A 160 -34.85 -3.14 9.06
CA VAL A 160 -35.46 -4.31 8.38
C VAL A 160 -36.03 -5.30 9.40
N GLU A 161 -35.29 -5.61 10.47
CA GLU A 161 -35.77 -6.52 11.51
C GLU A 161 -37.05 -6.00 12.17
N LYS A 162 -37.15 -4.70 12.42
CA LYS A 162 -38.39 -4.08 12.92
C LYS A 162 -39.53 -4.21 11.90
N ILE A 163 -39.27 -3.92 10.62
CA ILE A 163 -40.28 -4.07 9.54
C ILE A 163 -40.84 -5.49 9.50
N THR A 164 -40.01 -6.52 9.69
CA THR A 164 -40.46 -7.92 9.64
C THR A 164 -41.38 -8.32 10.80
N LYS A 165 -41.36 -7.57 11.91
CA LYS A 165 -42.13 -7.85 13.13
C LYS A 165 -43.34 -6.93 13.30
N THR A 166 -43.41 -5.84 12.54
CA THR A 166 -44.41 -4.78 12.69
C THR A 166 -45.43 -4.81 11.54
N THR A 167 -46.69 -4.51 11.86
CA THR A 167 -47.80 -4.41 10.88
C THR A 167 -48.51 -3.05 10.96
N GLY A 168 -49.31 -2.70 9.95
CA GLY A 168 -50.12 -1.48 9.95
C GLY A 168 -49.32 -0.20 9.70
N TYR A 169 -49.76 0.92 10.28
CA TYR A 169 -49.21 2.26 10.02
C TYR A 169 -47.72 2.39 10.39
N GLU A 170 -47.30 1.76 11.49
CA GLU A 170 -45.90 1.75 11.93
C GLU A 170 -44.97 1.05 10.92
N ARG A 171 -45.46 0.05 10.18
CA ARG A 171 -44.68 -0.58 9.10
C ARG A 171 -44.38 0.41 7.96
N ILE A 172 -45.34 1.29 7.63
CA ILE A 172 -45.19 2.28 6.57
C ILE A 172 -44.11 3.32 6.95
N THR A 173 -44.12 3.80 8.19
CA THR A 173 -43.11 4.76 8.67
C THR A 173 -41.71 4.15 8.68
N LEU A 174 -41.59 2.87 9.06
CA LEU A 174 -40.31 2.15 8.99
C LEU A 174 -39.83 1.94 7.55
N LEU A 175 -40.72 1.65 6.59
CA LEU A 175 -40.36 1.55 5.16
C LEU A 175 -39.87 2.88 4.59
N LEU A 176 -40.48 4.00 4.98
CA LEU A 176 -40.00 5.34 4.61
C LEU A 176 -38.61 5.63 5.19
N LYS A 177 -38.39 5.27 6.46
CA LYS A 177 -37.06 5.36 7.09
C LYS A 177 -36.04 4.49 6.38
N LEU A 178 -36.41 3.26 6.03
CA LEU A 178 -35.54 2.33 5.30
C LEU A 178 -35.09 2.95 3.97
N LYS A 179 -36.02 3.53 3.21
CA LYS A 179 -35.70 4.23 1.95
C LYS A 179 -34.72 5.39 2.15
N GLN A 180 -34.84 6.15 3.23
CA GLN A 180 -33.88 7.23 3.54
C GLN A 180 -32.48 6.67 3.84
N ILE A 181 -32.39 5.55 4.55
CA ILE A 181 -31.12 4.86 4.81
C ILE A 181 -30.53 4.30 3.49
N GLU A 182 -31.37 3.77 2.58
CA GLU A 182 -30.92 3.26 1.28
C GLU A 182 -30.23 4.34 0.45
N VAL A 183 -30.79 5.55 0.42
CA VAL A 183 -30.17 6.71 -0.26
C VAL A 183 -28.80 7.02 0.33
N GLN A 184 -28.64 6.93 1.66
CA GLN A 184 -27.32 7.11 2.29
C GLN A 184 -26.34 5.99 1.90
N LEU A 185 -26.82 4.75 1.83
CA LEU A 185 -26.01 3.58 1.43
C LEU A 185 -25.59 3.61 -0.04
N GLU A 186 -26.32 4.30 -0.92
CA GLU A 186 -25.98 4.40 -2.35
C GLU A 186 -24.72 5.23 -2.62
N ASP A 187 -24.42 6.22 -1.78
CA ASP A 187 -23.25 7.09 -1.98
C ASP A 187 -21.95 6.50 -1.41
N LEU A 188 -22.03 5.56 -0.44
CA LEU A 188 -20.87 5.01 0.25
C LEU A 188 -19.91 4.21 -0.66
N PRO A 189 -20.37 3.32 -1.55
CA PRO A 189 -19.48 2.63 -2.50
C PRO A 189 -18.70 3.61 -3.37
N LYS A 190 -19.34 4.69 -3.80
CA LYS A 190 -18.69 5.75 -4.58
C LYS A 190 -17.61 6.45 -3.76
N GLN A 191 -17.93 6.88 -2.53
CA GLN A 191 -16.94 7.51 -1.65
C GLN A 191 -15.73 6.59 -1.37
N PHE A 192 -15.98 5.29 -1.17
CA PHE A 192 -14.92 4.32 -0.95
C PHE A 192 -14.07 4.13 -2.21
N SER A 193 -14.71 3.93 -3.37
CA SER A 193 -14.03 3.81 -4.67
C SER A 193 -13.18 5.03 -4.98
N ASP A 194 -13.70 6.25 -4.74
CA ASP A 194 -12.97 7.50 -4.93
C ASP A 194 -11.74 7.56 -4.00
N ALA A 195 -11.89 7.19 -2.72
CA ALA A 195 -10.79 7.16 -1.76
C ALA A 195 -9.73 6.08 -2.07
N VAL A 196 -10.14 4.90 -2.56
CA VAL A 196 -9.21 3.88 -3.07
C VAL A 196 -8.51 4.37 -4.33
N GLY A 197 -9.21 5.07 -5.21
CA GLY A 197 -8.64 5.73 -6.39
C GLY A 197 -7.58 6.77 -6.02
N GLU A 198 -7.87 7.63 -5.05
CA GLU A 198 -6.90 8.58 -4.47
C GLU A 198 -5.67 7.86 -3.91
N LEU A 199 -5.87 6.74 -3.19
CA LEU A 199 -4.78 5.94 -2.63
C LEU A 199 -3.94 5.27 -3.72
N SER A 200 -4.59 4.78 -4.78
CA SER A 200 -3.94 4.19 -5.96
C SER A 200 -3.08 5.21 -6.69
N LEU A 201 -3.60 6.42 -6.92
CA LEU A 201 -2.84 7.52 -7.51
C LEU A 201 -1.64 7.90 -6.63
N PHE A 202 -1.83 7.97 -5.31
CA PHE A 202 -0.73 8.19 -4.37
C PHE A 202 0.34 7.10 -4.48
N ALA A 203 -0.05 5.82 -4.46
CA ALA A 203 0.87 4.69 -4.60
C ALA A 203 1.62 4.73 -5.94
N SER A 204 0.90 4.97 -7.05
CA SER A 204 1.49 5.11 -8.39
C SER A 204 2.48 6.27 -8.47
N ASN A 205 2.14 7.43 -7.90
CA ASN A 205 3.04 8.57 -7.85
C ASN A 205 4.28 8.27 -7.01
N LEU A 206 4.14 7.53 -5.91
CA LEU A 206 5.28 7.09 -5.10
C LEU A 206 6.20 6.15 -5.88
N VAL A 207 5.65 5.24 -6.70
CA VAL A 207 6.42 4.41 -7.64
C VAL A 207 7.21 5.29 -8.61
N ALA A 208 6.53 6.23 -9.26
CA ALA A 208 7.14 7.08 -10.28
C ALA A 208 8.29 7.93 -9.69
N ILE A 209 8.05 8.57 -8.54
CA ILE A 209 9.07 9.36 -7.83
C ILE A 209 10.25 8.47 -7.42
N THR A 210 9.97 7.26 -6.92
CA THR A 210 11.01 6.28 -6.59
C THR A 210 11.88 5.95 -7.80
N LEU A 211 11.27 5.61 -8.93
CA LEU A 211 12.01 5.23 -10.15
C LEU A 211 12.88 6.38 -10.65
N TRP A 212 12.35 7.60 -10.69
CA TRP A 212 13.13 8.78 -11.05
C TRP A 212 14.29 9.04 -10.09
N THR A 213 14.04 8.91 -8.78
CA THR A 213 15.08 9.08 -7.76
C THR A 213 16.19 8.06 -7.94
N VAL A 214 15.84 6.78 -8.15
CA VAL A 214 16.79 5.70 -8.41
C VAL A 214 17.60 5.96 -9.67
N TYR A 215 16.94 6.37 -10.76
CA TYR A 215 17.60 6.68 -12.03
C TYR A 215 18.62 7.83 -11.89
N ILE A 216 18.21 8.93 -11.26
CA ILE A 216 19.09 10.09 -11.02
C ILE A 216 20.28 9.68 -10.15
N LEU A 217 20.02 8.91 -9.08
CA LEU A 217 21.04 8.48 -8.13
C LEU A 217 22.05 7.52 -8.78
N LEU A 218 21.59 6.57 -9.61
CA LEU A 218 22.44 5.68 -10.39
C LEU A 218 23.32 6.45 -11.40
N THR A 219 22.73 7.44 -12.08
CA THR A 219 23.45 8.29 -13.04
C THR A 219 24.52 9.12 -12.32
N ALA A 220 24.17 9.75 -11.21
CA ALA A 220 25.09 10.54 -10.40
C ALA A 220 26.25 9.70 -9.86
N ILE A 221 25.96 8.49 -9.34
CA ILE A 221 26.98 7.57 -8.82
C ILE A 221 27.89 7.09 -9.95
N SER A 222 27.35 6.76 -11.12
CA SER A 222 28.14 6.33 -12.29
C SER A 222 29.10 7.43 -12.74
N LEU A 223 28.65 8.69 -12.77
CA LEU A 223 29.49 9.85 -13.06
C LEU A 223 30.58 10.04 -12.00
N LEU A 224 30.22 9.95 -10.70
CA LEU A 224 31.18 10.06 -9.61
C LEU A 224 32.25 8.98 -9.67
N ILE A 225 31.87 7.72 -9.94
CA ILE A 225 32.81 6.61 -10.12
C ILE A 225 33.72 6.89 -11.31
N THR A 226 33.18 7.31 -12.45
CA THR A 226 33.95 7.62 -13.66
C THR A 226 34.99 8.70 -13.40
N ILE A 227 34.59 9.80 -12.75
CA ILE A 227 35.49 10.90 -12.36
C ILE A 227 36.56 10.37 -11.38
N PHE A 228 36.17 9.55 -10.41
CA PHE A 228 37.07 9.03 -9.39
C PHE A 228 38.10 8.07 -9.97
N VAL A 229 37.70 7.11 -10.81
CA VAL A 229 38.60 6.18 -11.52
C VAL A 229 39.57 6.95 -12.41
N THR A 230 39.04 7.92 -13.17
CA THR A 230 39.87 8.76 -14.05
C THR A 230 40.94 9.50 -13.26
N LYS A 231 40.56 10.19 -12.17
CA LYS A 231 41.50 10.98 -11.35
C LYS A 231 42.46 10.12 -10.52
N SER A 232 41.99 8.99 -9.99
CA SER A 232 42.75 8.20 -9.00
C SER A 232 43.59 7.10 -9.62
N ILE A 233 43.22 6.58 -10.79
CA ILE A 233 43.87 5.41 -11.41
C ILE A 233 44.38 5.78 -12.80
N THR A 234 43.51 6.26 -13.69
CA THR A 234 43.87 6.49 -15.10
C THR A 234 44.96 7.55 -15.26
N ILE A 235 44.85 8.70 -14.58
CA ILE A 235 45.86 9.77 -14.67
C ILE A 235 47.22 9.32 -14.13
N PRO A 236 47.34 8.74 -12.91
CA PRO A 236 48.62 8.22 -12.41
C PRO A 236 49.24 7.14 -13.30
N LEU A 237 48.46 6.18 -13.79
CA LEU A 237 48.96 5.13 -14.68
C LEU A 237 49.46 5.70 -16.00
N ARG A 238 48.75 6.69 -16.56
CA ARG A 238 49.20 7.39 -17.77
C ARG A 238 50.54 8.10 -17.55
N LYS A 239 50.71 8.79 -16.42
CA LYS A 239 52.00 9.41 -16.06
C LYS A 239 53.14 8.40 -15.98
N ILE A 240 52.91 7.25 -15.34
CA ILE A 240 53.90 6.17 -15.25
C ILE A 240 54.26 5.66 -16.65
N LYS A 241 53.27 5.39 -17.50
CA LYS A 241 53.49 4.95 -18.89
C LYS A 241 54.29 5.99 -19.69
N ASP A 242 53.96 7.26 -19.55
CA ASP A 242 54.64 8.35 -20.25
C ASP A 242 56.10 8.49 -19.77
N SER A 243 56.37 8.35 -18.47
CA SER A 243 57.74 8.30 -17.91
C SER A 243 58.55 7.09 -18.38
N PHE A 244 57.94 5.90 -18.49
CA PHE A 244 58.63 4.74 -19.08
C PHE A 244 58.94 4.96 -20.56
N LYS A 245 58.05 5.62 -21.30
CA LYS A 245 58.26 5.93 -22.71
C LYS A 245 59.38 6.94 -22.92
N SER A 246 59.52 7.95 -22.05
CA SER A 246 60.64 8.90 -22.11
C SER A 246 61.97 8.24 -21.74
N LEU A 247 61.97 7.39 -20.70
CA LEU A 247 63.15 6.59 -20.33
C LEU A 247 63.61 5.67 -21.49
N ALA A 248 62.68 4.97 -22.13
CA ALA A 248 62.98 4.08 -23.25
C ALA A 248 63.49 4.81 -24.51
N LYS A 249 63.18 6.10 -24.66
CA LYS A 249 63.71 6.95 -25.74
C LYS A 249 65.08 7.56 -25.44
N GLY A 250 65.63 7.33 -24.24
CA GLY A 250 66.89 7.92 -23.80
C GLY A 250 66.77 9.40 -23.41
N GLU A 251 65.56 9.93 -23.22
CA GLU A 251 65.29 11.33 -22.84
C GLU A 251 65.31 11.54 -21.30
N GLY A 252 65.83 10.57 -20.54
CA GLY A 252 65.86 10.64 -19.09
C GLY A 252 67.06 11.42 -18.56
N ASP A 253 66.84 12.62 -18.02
CA ASP A 253 67.83 13.30 -17.19
C ASP A 253 68.15 12.43 -15.95
N LEU A 254 69.32 11.80 -15.97
CA LEU A 254 69.97 11.13 -14.85
C LEU A 254 70.60 12.15 -13.89
N TRP A 255 69.84 13.19 -13.50
CA TRP A 255 70.30 14.16 -12.50
C TRP A 255 69.30 14.19 -11.36
N TYR A 256 69.59 13.41 -10.32
CA TYR A 256 69.36 13.64 -8.89
C TYR A 256 69.40 12.25 -8.21
N CYS A 257 70.63 11.81 -7.92
CA CYS A 257 70.90 11.04 -6.70
C CYS A 257 70.79 11.98 -5.48
#